data_AF-A0A554IQA8-F1
#
_entry.id   AF-A0A554IQA8-F1
#
_cell.length_a   1.000
_cell.length_b   1.000
_cell.length_c   1.000
_cell.angle_alpha   90.00
_cell.angle_beta   90.00
_cell.angle_gamma   90.00
#
_symmetry.space_group_name_H-M   'P 1'
#
loop_
_entity.id
_entity.type
_entity.pdbx_description
1 polymer ?
#
loop_
_entity_poly.entity_id
_entity_poly.type
_entity_poly.pdbx_seq_one_letter_code
_entity_poly.pdbx_strand_id
1 'polypeptide(L)'
;MPTGSYSPAFDAHITRKYSVGSLEHKIQNKTALQEEIGWPAEPKRPLVCLPAGMTDALGGPLFKEILAGLLTQPVELLVLGKGSTGYGTLFTQLATQEPHRVHIVQNEEHATRRMYAAADMALFLSDVPIKELTHCLAYGAVPLSLPQALLENYDPVQETGNSFLYDKPTVWHAFSALVRAMETYKFPFDWRTIQRHAMESVR
;
A
#
# COMPACT_ATOMS: atom_id res chain seq x y z
N MET A 1 -14.71 18.62 -9.36
CA MET A 1 -13.38 19.19 -9.61
C MET A 1 -12.40 18.03 -9.60
N PRO A 2 -11.74 17.63 -10.71
CA PRO A 2 -10.79 16.53 -10.63
C PRO A 2 -9.46 17.01 -10.00
N THR A 3 -9.08 16.37 -8.90
CA THR A 3 -7.72 15.83 -8.64
C THR A 3 -6.47 16.73 -8.83
N GLY A 4 -6.56 18.03 -8.56
CA GLY A 4 -5.39 18.93 -8.63
C GLY A 4 -4.31 18.77 -7.54
N SER A 5 -4.44 17.88 -6.55
CA SER A 5 -3.51 17.83 -5.39
C SER A 5 -2.65 16.57 -5.32
N TYR A 6 -3.16 15.38 -5.66
CA TYR A 6 -2.44 14.10 -5.51
C TYR A 6 -2.14 13.50 -6.89
N SER A 7 -1.00 13.89 -7.46
CA SER A 7 -0.53 13.39 -8.75
C SER A 7 0.99 13.22 -8.71
N PRO A 8 1.52 12.00 -8.85
CA PRO A 8 2.97 11.77 -8.82
C PRO A 8 3.71 12.49 -9.96
N ALA A 9 3.02 12.93 -11.01
CA ALA A 9 3.63 13.67 -12.11
C ALA A 9 4.01 15.11 -11.71
N PHE A 10 3.32 15.66 -10.72
CA PHE A 10 3.48 17.05 -10.27
C PHE A 10 3.83 17.18 -8.79
N ASP A 11 3.82 16.09 -8.02
CA ASP A 11 4.08 16.11 -6.59
C ASP A 11 5.55 16.49 -6.29
N ALA A 12 5.73 17.57 -5.55
CA ALA A 12 7.04 18.07 -5.12
C ALA A 12 7.56 17.39 -3.84
N HIS A 13 6.73 16.62 -3.14
CA HIS A 13 7.11 15.93 -1.91
C HIS A 13 7.79 14.59 -2.16
N ILE A 14 7.73 14.06 -3.38
CA ILE A 14 8.27 12.74 -3.72
C ILE A 14 9.64 12.87 -4.39
N THR A 15 10.53 11.91 -4.13
CA THR A 15 11.92 11.93 -4.61
C THR A 15 12.02 12.02 -6.13
N ARG A 16 11.16 11.29 -6.84
CA ARG A 16 11.12 11.27 -8.30
C ARG A 16 9.68 11.33 -8.78
N LYS A 17 9.37 12.38 -9.55
CA LYS A 17 8.10 12.51 -10.26
C LYS A 17 7.94 11.41 -11.32
N TYR A 18 6.73 10.87 -11.42
CA TYR A 18 6.41 9.82 -12.38
C TYR A 18 4.95 9.89 -12.84
N SER A 19 4.67 9.22 -13.94
CA SER A 19 3.32 9.07 -14.48
C SER A 19 3.12 7.62 -14.90
N VAL A 20 1.94 7.30 -15.44
CA VAL A 20 1.68 5.98 -16.05
C VAL A 20 2.73 5.63 -17.13
N GLY A 21 3.17 6.63 -17.91
CA GLY A 21 4.17 6.43 -18.96
C GLY A 21 5.61 6.34 -18.44
N SER A 22 5.83 6.51 -17.13
CA SER A 22 7.16 6.47 -16.50
C SER A 22 7.14 5.76 -15.15
N LEU A 23 6.30 4.72 -15.03
CA LEU A 23 6.10 3.94 -13.80
C LEU A 23 7.38 3.32 -13.24
N GLU A 24 8.36 3.03 -14.10
CA GLU A 24 9.68 2.56 -13.69
C GLU A 24 10.39 3.52 -12.72
N HIS A 25 10.03 4.81 -12.71
CA HIS A 25 10.57 5.78 -11.75
C HIS A 25 10.01 5.59 -10.32
N LYS A 26 8.88 4.90 -10.14
CA LYS A 26 8.29 4.66 -8.81
C LYS A 26 9.28 3.95 -7.88
N ILE A 27 10.11 3.05 -8.43
CA ILE A 27 11.12 2.30 -7.66
C ILE A 27 12.14 3.20 -6.95
N GLN A 28 12.43 4.38 -7.51
CA GLN A 28 13.37 5.35 -6.92
C GLN A 28 12.77 6.03 -5.69
N ASN A 29 11.44 6.20 -5.65
CA ASN A 29 10.75 6.70 -4.44
C ASN A 29 10.78 5.67 -3.32
N LYS A 30 10.61 4.39 -3.67
CA LYS A 30 10.71 3.28 -2.72
C LYS A 30 12.10 3.17 -2.09
N THR A 31 13.14 3.07 -2.93
CA THR A 31 14.51 2.94 -2.42
C THR A 31 14.96 4.16 -1.64
N ALA A 32 14.60 5.37 -2.08
CA ALA A 32 14.93 6.59 -1.34
C ALA A 32 14.23 6.65 0.03
N LEU A 33 12.98 6.18 0.13
CA LEU A 33 12.30 6.12 1.42
C LEU A 33 12.94 5.06 2.33
N GLN A 34 13.26 3.86 1.80
CA GLN A 34 13.96 2.81 2.54
C GLN A 34 15.28 3.35 3.12
N GLU A 35 16.11 4.01 2.30
CA GLU A 35 17.39 4.59 2.73
C GLU A 35 17.20 5.67 3.81
N GLU A 36 16.23 6.57 3.64
CA GLU A 36 15.98 7.65 4.60
C GLU A 36 15.58 7.12 5.98
N ILE A 37 14.76 6.08 6.04
CA ILE A 37 14.30 5.49 7.30
C ILE A 37 15.27 4.45 7.87
N GLY A 38 16.46 4.29 7.25
CA GLY A 38 17.52 3.40 7.73
C GLY A 38 17.30 1.91 7.40
N TRP A 39 16.48 1.60 6.38
CA TRP A 39 16.30 0.25 5.88
C TRP A 39 17.28 -0.07 4.75
N PRO A 40 17.61 -1.35 4.54
CA PRO A 40 18.28 -1.78 3.31
C PRO A 40 17.45 -1.40 2.07
N ALA A 41 18.08 -0.84 1.05
CA ALA A 41 17.43 -0.55 -0.23
C ALA A 41 17.11 -1.86 -0.98
N GLU A 42 15.95 -2.44 -0.73
CA GLU A 42 15.47 -3.67 -1.38
C GLU A 42 14.33 -3.37 -2.36
N PRO A 43 14.63 -3.00 -3.63
CA PRO A 43 13.60 -2.61 -4.60
C PRO A 43 12.61 -3.75 -4.91
N LYS A 44 13.04 -5.01 -4.76
CA LYS A 44 12.24 -6.21 -5.05
C LYS A 44 11.45 -6.73 -3.84
N ARG A 45 11.68 -6.23 -2.63
CA ARG A 45 10.93 -6.66 -1.44
C ARG A 45 9.59 -5.91 -1.41
N PRO A 46 8.42 -6.57 -1.46
CA PRO A 46 7.13 -5.86 -1.42
C PRO A 46 7.03 -4.88 -0.26
N LEU A 47 6.60 -3.66 -0.54
CA LEU A 47 6.29 -2.65 0.47
C LEU A 47 4.78 -2.46 0.53
N VAL A 48 4.19 -2.83 1.68
CA VAL A 48 2.76 -2.66 1.97
C VAL A 48 2.57 -1.45 2.87
N CYS A 49 1.59 -0.60 2.57
CA CYS A 49 1.18 0.46 3.47
C CYS A 49 -0.19 0.20 4.11
N LEU A 50 -0.39 0.71 5.32
CA LEU A 50 -1.68 0.89 5.99
C LEU A 50 -2.03 2.39 5.94
N PRO A 51 -2.62 2.86 4.83
CA PRO A 51 -2.70 4.29 4.53
C PRO A 51 -3.74 5.03 5.37
N ALA A 52 -4.73 4.33 5.94
CA ALA A 52 -5.73 4.92 6.81
C ALA A 52 -5.30 4.99 8.29
N GLY A 53 -4.13 4.43 8.62
CA GLY A 53 -3.74 4.15 10.00
C GLY A 53 -4.50 2.96 10.56
N MET A 54 -4.80 2.93 11.86
CA MET A 54 -5.48 1.79 12.47
C MET A 54 -6.35 2.12 13.69
N THR A 55 -7.57 1.60 13.66
CA THR A 55 -8.56 1.57 14.75
C THR A 55 -9.36 0.28 14.62
N ASP A 56 -10.28 0.00 15.55
CA ASP A 56 -11.19 -1.13 15.39
C ASP A 56 -12.08 -1.00 14.15
N ALA A 57 -12.54 0.22 13.85
CA ALA A 57 -13.34 0.52 12.66
C ALA A 57 -12.53 0.41 11.34
N LEU A 58 -11.20 0.49 11.41
CA LEU A 58 -10.30 0.32 10.27
C LEU A 58 -9.80 -1.14 10.11
N GLY A 59 -10.44 -2.09 10.79
CA GLY A 59 -10.11 -3.52 10.68
C GLY A 59 -8.96 -3.97 11.59
N GLY A 60 -8.67 -3.24 12.66
CA GLY A 60 -7.60 -3.56 13.60
C GLY A 60 -7.66 -4.95 14.25
N PRO A 61 -8.84 -5.50 14.64
CA PRO A 61 -8.93 -6.87 15.13
C PRO A 61 -8.45 -7.88 14.07
N LEU A 62 -8.91 -7.71 12.82
CA LEU A 62 -8.49 -8.55 11.71
C LEU A 62 -6.99 -8.40 11.41
N PHE A 63 -6.44 -7.18 11.51
CA PHE A 63 -5.00 -6.94 11.36
C PHE A 63 -4.19 -7.77 12.35
N LYS A 64 -4.58 -7.77 13.63
CA LYS A 64 -3.89 -8.55 14.68
C LYS A 64 -3.90 -10.04 14.37
N GLU A 65 -4.99 -10.55 13.82
CA GLU A 65 -5.09 -11.97 13.47
C GLU A 65 -4.21 -12.35 12.27
N ILE A 66 -4.08 -11.48 11.26
CA ILE A 66 -3.19 -11.75 10.11
C ILE A 66 -1.72 -11.40 10.37
N LEU A 67 -1.42 -10.60 11.40
CA LEU A 67 -0.09 -10.04 11.66
C LEU A 67 1.00 -11.10 11.75
N ALA A 68 0.75 -12.19 12.49
CA ALA A 68 1.73 -13.27 12.62
C ALA A 68 2.07 -13.88 11.25
N GLY A 69 1.05 -14.12 10.41
CA GLY A 69 1.23 -14.60 9.04
C GLY A 69 1.97 -13.60 8.16
N LEU A 70 1.58 -12.32 8.23
CA LEU A 70 2.22 -11.22 7.49
C LEU A 70 3.72 -11.15 7.81
N LEU A 71 4.09 -11.28 9.09
CA LEU A 71 5.48 -11.26 9.55
C LEU A 71 6.29 -12.48 9.11
N THR A 72 5.68 -13.58 8.66
CA THR A 72 6.44 -14.69 8.03
C THR A 72 6.85 -14.41 6.58
N GLN A 73 6.23 -13.43 5.94
CA GLN A 73 6.46 -13.12 4.52
C GLN A 73 7.62 -12.14 4.35
N PRO A 74 8.31 -12.08 3.20
CA PRO A 74 9.36 -11.11 2.98
C PRO A 74 8.75 -9.75 2.59
N VAL A 75 8.08 -9.06 3.51
CA VAL A 75 7.32 -7.82 3.24
C VAL A 75 7.68 -6.71 4.21
N GLU A 76 7.83 -5.50 3.70
CA GLU A 76 7.97 -4.28 4.49
C GLU A 76 6.61 -3.64 4.75
N LEU A 77 6.45 -3.01 5.93
CA LEU A 77 5.21 -2.42 6.37
C LEU A 77 5.41 -0.95 6.75
N LEU A 78 4.73 -0.07 6.03
CA LEU A 78 4.56 1.33 6.40
C LEU A 78 3.18 1.54 7.02
N VAL A 79 3.13 2.21 8.17
CA VAL A 79 1.86 2.45 8.88
C VAL A 79 1.68 3.94 9.08
N LEU A 80 0.58 4.51 8.60
CA LEU A 80 0.28 5.90 8.91
C LEU A 80 0.08 6.06 10.42
N GLY A 81 0.78 7.00 11.04
CA GLY A 81 0.72 7.35 12.45
C GLY A 81 -0.59 8.04 12.85
N LYS A 82 -1.71 7.36 12.62
CA LYS A 82 -3.08 7.81 12.88
C LYS A 82 -3.86 6.62 13.44
N GLY A 83 -4.54 6.77 14.56
CA GLY A 83 -5.25 5.65 15.17
C GLY A 83 -5.53 5.78 16.65
N SER A 84 -5.98 4.68 17.26
CA SER A 84 -6.16 4.60 18.70
C SER A 84 -4.85 4.27 19.42
N THR A 85 -4.75 4.64 20.70
CA THR A 85 -3.55 4.40 21.53
C THR A 85 -3.12 2.94 21.52
N GLY A 86 -4.08 2.00 21.57
CA GLY A 86 -3.76 0.56 21.58
C GLY A 86 -3.03 0.09 20.31
N TYR A 87 -3.44 0.56 19.13
CA TYR A 87 -2.73 0.26 17.89
C TYR A 87 -1.42 1.04 17.77
N GLY A 88 -1.36 2.28 18.28
CA GLY A 88 -0.11 3.04 18.37
C GLY A 88 0.96 2.30 19.18
N THR A 89 0.60 1.74 20.33
CA THR A 89 1.50 0.90 21.14
C THR A 89 1.93 -0.35 20.38
N LEU A 90 0.99 -1.05 19.72
CA LEU A 90 1.30 -2.24 18.90
C LEU A 90 2.34 -1.92 17.82
N PHE A 91 2.13 -0.88 17.03
CA PHE A 91 3.06 -0.54 15.94
C PHE A 91 4.39 -0.02 16.45
N THR A 92 4.43 0.66 17.59
CA THR A 92 5.69 1.09 18.21
C THR A 92 6.51 -0.12 18.67
N GLN A 93 5.85 -1.12 19.26
CA GLN A 93 6.49 -2.38 19.64
C GLN A 93 7.00 -3.13 18.41
N LEU A 94 6.17 -3.24 17.36
CA LEU A 94 6.57 -3.89 16.11
C LEU A 94 7.74 -3.18 15.43
N ALA A 95 7.74 -1.85 15.32
CA ALA A 95 8.85 -1.10 14.76
C ALA A 95 10.15 -1.25 15.58
N THR A 96 10.04 -1.49 16.89
CA THR A 96 11.21 -1.78 17.74
C THR A 96 11.73 -3.20 17.53
N GLN A 97 10.83 -4.18 17.36
CA GLN A 97 11.18 -5.59 17.15
C GLN A 97 11.69 -5.86 15.72
N GLU A 98 11.16 -5.12 14.74
CA GLU A 98 11.38 -5.29 13.31
C GLU A 98 11.90 -3.98 12.67
N PRO A 99 13.03 -3.41 13.13
CA PRO A 99 13.47 -2.05 12.81
C PRO A 99 13.83 -1.84 11.33
N HIS A 100 14.10 -2.91 10.58
CA HIS A 100 14.40 -2.87 9.14
C HIS A 100 13.20 -3.23 8.26
N ARG A 101 11.99 -3.21 8.84
CA ARG A 101 10.82 -3.79 8.18
C ARG A 101 9.49 -3.12 8.53
N VAL A 102 9.32 -2.63 9.76
CA VAL A 102 8.09 -1.94 10.17
C VAL A 102 8.41 -0.50 10.55
N HIS A 103 7.74 0.46 9.91
CA HIS A 103 7.96 1.89 10.16
C HIS A 103 6.63 2.65 10.26
N ILE A 104 6.57 3.56 11.22
CA ILE A 104 5.42 4.43 11.43
C ILE A 104 5.68 5.75 10.69
N VAL A 105 4.91 5.98 9.64
CA VAL A 105 4.94 7.21 8.84
C VAL A 105 4.21 8.31 9.59
N GLN A 106 4.82 9.49 9.69
CA GLN A 106 4.18 10.64 10.32
C GLN A 106 2.88 11.04 9.59
N ASN A 107 1.85 11.41 10.33
CA ASN A 107 0.56 11.86 9.77
C ASN A 107 0.65 13.32 9.30
N GLU A 108 1.61 13.58 8.43
CA GLU A 108 1.84 14.86 7.77
C GLU A 108 1.71 14.66 6.25
N GLU A 109 1.27 15.69 5.54
CA GLU A 109 0.96 15.59 4.11
C GLU A 109 2.17 15.11 3.30
N HIS A 110 3.34 15.69 3.53
CA HIS A 110 4.56 15.35 2.80
C HIS A 110 4.97 13.89 3.03
N ALA A 111 4.92 13.40 4.28
CA ALA A 111 5.26 12.02 4.62
C ALA A 111 4.25 11.02 4.04
N THR A 112 2.96 11.36 4.09
CA THR A 112 1.88 10.52 3.56
C THR A 112 2.00 10.37 2.04
N ARG A 113 2.30 11.45 1.31
CA ARG A 113 2.55 11.41 -0.14
C ARG A 113 3.74 10.53 -0.52
N ARG A 114 4.82 10.61 0.25
CA ARG A 114 6.01 9.78 0.06
C ARG A 114 5.72 8.30 0.33
N MET A 115 4.90 8.00 1.34
CA MET A 115 4.40 6.64 1.58
C MET A 115 3.61 6.11 0.36
N TYR A 116 2.68 6.88 -0.21
CA TYR A 116 1.96 6.46 -1.42
C TYR A 116 2.88 6.23 -2.61
N ALA A 117 3.87 7.11 -2.80
CA ALA A 117 4.85 6.98 -3.88
C ALA A 117 5.76 5.76 -3.73
N ALA A 118 6.15 5.42 -2.51
CA ALA A 118 7.01 4.28 -2.21
C ALA A 118 6.28 2.94 -2.16
N ALA A 119 5.03 2.91 -1.69
CA ALA A 119 4.30 1.67 -1.48
C ALA A 119 3.94 0.97 -2.80
N ASP A 120 4.12 -0.34 -2.81
CA ASP A 120 3.65 -1.21 -3.88
C ASP A 120 2.17 -1.54 -3.67
N MET A 121 1.79 -1.82 -2.42
CA MET A 121 0.46 -2.31 -2.03
C MET A 121 -0.12 -1.45 -0.92
N ALA A 122 -1.45 -1.32 -0.90
CA ALA A 122 -2.19 -0.62 0.15
C ALA A 122 -3.21 -1.59 0.77
N LEU A 123 -3.03 -1.92 2.05
CA LEU A 123 -3.89 -2.87 2.73
C LEU A 123 -5.03 -2.15 3.45
N PHE A 124 -6.27 -2.53 3.12
CA PHE A 124 -7.48 -2.09 3.79
C PHE A 124 -8.20 -3.32 4.36
N LEU A 125 -8.52 -3.29 5.65
CA LEU A 125 -9.08 -4.44 6.38
C LEU A 125 -10.54 -4.25 6.80
N SER A 126 -11.16 -3.17 6.33
CA SER A 126 -12.54 -2.75 6.58
C SER A 126 -13.09 -2.08 5.33
N ASP A 127 -14.31 -1.51 5.45
CA ASP A 127 -14.80 -0.56 4.46
C ASP A 127 -13.76 0.54 4.23
N VAL A 128 -13.50 0.79 2.95
CA VAL A 128 -12.38 1.58 2.50
C VAL A 128 -12.76 3.06 2.45
N PRO A 129 -12.02 3.94 3.14
CA PRO A 129 -12.14 5.38 2.95
C PRO A 129 -11.84 5.77 1.49
N ILE A 130 -12.83 6.35 0.79
CA ILE A 130 -12.72 6.72 -0.64
C ILE A 130 -11.51 7.63 -0.92
N LYS A 131 -11.17 8.52 0.03
CA LYS A 131 -10.06 9.46 -0.12
C LYS A 131 -8.71 8.74 -0.16
N GLU A 132 -8.41 7.93 0.85
CA GLU A 132 -7.18 7.16 0.94
C GLU A 132 -7.05 6.19 -0.25
N LEU A 133 -8.16 5.59 -0.69
CA LEU A 133 -8.18 4.74 -1.86
C LEU A 133 -7.79 5.47 -3.15
N THR A 134 -8.44 6.61 -3.42
CA THR A 134 -8.17 7.38 -4.64
C THR A 134 -6.71 7.87 -4.68
N HIS A 135 -6.13 8.21 -3.52
CA HIS A 135 -4.71 8.52 -3.44
C HIS A 135 -3.81 7.30 -3.71
N CYS A 136 -4.13 6.12 -3.18
CA CYS A 136 -3.35 4.91 -3.46
C CYS A 136 -3.37 4.58 -4.96
N LEU A 137 -4.55 4.61 -5.58
CA LEU A 137 -4.74 4.41 -7.02
C LEU A 137 -3.93 5.43 -7.83
N ALA A 138 -4.00 6.72 -7.49
CA ALA A 138 -3.29 7.79 -8.19
C ALA A 138 -1.76 7.63 -8.19
N TYR A 139 -1.21 6.98 -7.16
CA TYR A 139 0.23 6.71 -7.03
C TYR A 139 0.62 5.29 -7.45
N GLY A 140 -0.33 4.47 -7.92
CA GLY A 140 -0.08 3.08 -8.29
C GLY A 140 0.33 2.21 -7.10
N ALA A 141 -0.15 2.52 -5.88
CA ALA A 141 -0.12 1.61 -4.74
C ALA A 141 -1.38 0.75 -4.81
N VAL A 142 -1.22 -0.53 -5.14
CA VAL A 142 -2.31 -1.44 -5.51
C VAL A 142 -3.15 -1.81 -4.27
N PRO A 143 -4.46 -1.54 -4.25
CA PRO A 143 -5.31 -1.85 -3.10
C PRO A 143 -5.53 -3.35 -2.90
N LEU A 144 -5.46 -3.79 -1.64
CA LEU A 144 -5.93 -5.09 -1.15
C LEU A 144 -7.11 -4.80 -0.22
N SER A 145 -8.34 -5.16 -0.60
CA SER A 145 -9.53 -4.72 0.12
C SER A 145 -10.77 -5.59 -0.11
N LEU A 146 -11.85 -5.26 0.61
CA LEU A 146 -13.21 -5.65 0.22
C LEU A 146 -13.61 -4.98 -1.12
N PRO A 147 -14.62 -5.51 -1.85
CA PRO A 147 -15.10 -4.92 -3.09
C PRO A 147 -15.61 -3.48 -2.92
N GLN A 148 -15.27 -2.60 -3.87
CA GLN A 148 -15.74 -1.23 -3.92
C GLN A 148 -15.80 -0.73 -5.38
N ALA A 149 -16.62 0.28 -5.66
CA ALA A 149 -16.93 0.75 -7.01
C ALA A 149 -15.72 1.15 -7.89
N LEU A 150 -14.61 1.61 -7.30
CA LEU A 150 -13.39 2.00 -8.04
C LEU A 150 -12.44 0.83 -8.31
N LEU A 151 -12.76 -0.35 -7.77
CA LEU A 151 -11.88 -1.50 -7.74
C LEU A 151 -12.42 -2.64 -8.57
N GLU A 152 -11.53 -3.18 -9.38
CA GLU A 152 -11.72 -4.40 -10.15
C GLU A 152 -10.64 -5.39 -9.71
N ASN A 153 -11.06 -6.60 -9.33
CA ASN A 153 -10.14 -7.64 -8.91
C ASN A 153 -9.25 -8.04 -10.09
N TYR A 154 -7.96 -8.19 -9.85
CA TYR A 154 -7.03 -8.62 -10.90
C TYR A 154 -7.36 -10.04 -11.39
N ASP A 155 -7.56 -10.16 -12.69
CA ASP A 155 -7.72 -11.39 -13.44
C ASP A 155 -6.45 -11.64 -14.28
N PRO A 156 -5.61 -12.63 -13.93
CA PRO A 156 -4.38 -12.92 -14.66
C PRO A 156 -4.61 -13.52 -16.06
N VAL A 157 -5.82 -14.02 -16.36
CA VAL A 157 -6.14 -14.55 -17.70
C VAL A 157 -6.43 -13.41 -18.68
N GLN A 158 -7.15 -12.39 -18.22
CA GLN A 158 -7.48 -11.21 -19.02
C GLN A 158 -6.44 -10.09 -18.89
N GLU A 159 -5.50 -10.21 -17.95
CA GLU A 159 -4.54 -9.18 -17.56
C GLU A 159 -5.23 -7.86 -17.17
N THR A 160 -6.46 -7.92 -16.65
CA THR A 160 -7.28 -6.76 -16.29
C THR A 160 -7.49 -6.66 -14.79
N GLY A 161 -7.94 -5.49 -14.32
CA GLY A 161 -8.12 -5.19 -12.91
C GLY A 161 -7.00 -4.33 -12.32
N ASN A 162 -7.28 -3.75 -11.15
CA ASN A 162 -6.46 -2.72 -10.50
C ASN A 162 -6.26 -2.96 -8.99
N SER A 163 -6.68 -4.12 -8.49
CA SER A 163 -6.71 -4.43 -7.05
C SER A 163 -6.69 -5.93 -6.78
N PHE A 164 -6.50 -6.31 -5.52
CA PHE A 164 -6.69 -7.67 -5.04
C PHE A 164 -7.83 -7.69 -4.03
N LEU A 165 -9.00 -8.13 -4.49
CA LEU A 165 -10.21 -8.15 -3.67
C LEU A 165 -10.33 -9.45 -2.88
N TYR A 166 -10.95 -9.35 -1.70
CA TYR A 166 -11.40 -10.49 -0.91
C TYR A 166 -12.85 -10.30 -0.45
N ASP A 167 -13.62 -11.38 -0.35
CA ASP A 167 -15.08 -11.26 -0.22
C ASP A 167 -15.57 -10.96 1.20
N LYS A 168 -14.83 -11.42 2.21
CA LYS A 168 -15.25 -11.36 3.62
C LYS A 168 -14.13 -10.85 4.51
N PRO A 169 -14.40 -10.00 5.52
CA PRO A 169 -13.39 -9.51 6.46
C PRO A 169 -13.01 -10.59 7.48
N THR A 170 -12.38 -11.65 6.99
CA THR A 170 -11.89 -12.79 7.79
C THR A 170 -10.41 -13.01 7.47
N VAL A 171 -9.68 -13.59 8.42
CA VAL A 171 -8.23 -13.86 8.31
C VAL A 171 -7.89 -14.53 6.99
N TRP A 172 -8.58 -15.61 6.65
CA TRP A 172 -8.27 -16.40 5.45
C TRP A 172 -8.51 -15.65 4.15
N HIS A 173 -9.55 -14.83 4.08
CA HIS A 173 -9.88 -14.06 2.88
C HIS A 173 -8.92 -12.87 2.70
N ALA A 174 -8.63 -12.13 3.78
CA ALA A 174 -7.66 -11.04 3.72
C ALA A 174 -6.24 -11.57 3.42
N PHE A 175 -5.86 -12.68 4.06
CA PHE A 175 -4.55 -13.29 3.84
C PHE A 175 -4.42 -13.90 2.44
N SER A 176 -5.48 -14.46 1.85
CA SER A 176 -5.43 -14.98 0.48
C SER A 176 -5.24 -13.86 -0.56
N ALA A 177 -5.88 -12.70 -0.38
CA ALA A 177 -5.64 -11.53 -1.22
C ALA A 177 -4.20 -11.02 -1.09
N LEU A 178 -3.65 -10.99 0.13
CA LEU A 178 -2.25 -10.65 0.37
C LEU A 178 -1.29 -11.60 -0.35
N VAL A 179 -1.50 -12.92 -0.23
CA VAL A 179 -0.67 -13.94 -0.91
C VAL A 179 -0.77 -13.79 -2.43
N ARG A 180 -1.98 -13.64 -2.99
CA ARG A 180 -2.17 -13.37 -4.42
C ARG A 180 -1.35 -12.15 -4.87
N ALA A 181 -1.45 -11.04 -4.14
CA ALA A 181 -0.72 -9.82 -4.47
C ALA A 181 0.80 -10.02 -4.43
N MET A 182 1.32 -10.67 -3.38
CA MET A 182 2.75 -10.94 -3.22
C MET A 182 3.29 -11.89 -4.29
N GLU A 183 2.53 -12.92 -4.69
CA GLU A 183 2.93 -13.82 -5.76
C GLU A 183 2.92 -13.11 -7.12
N THR A 184 1.89 -12.31 -7.42
CA THR A 184 1.83 -11.51 -8.65
C THR A 184 2.93 -10.45 -8.70
N TYR A 185 3.33 -9.87 -7.56
CA TYR A 185 4.42 -8.88 -7.48
C TYR A 185 5.76 -9.41 -8.03
N LYS A 186 5.96 -10.73 -8.01
CA LYS A 186 7.17 -11.37 -8.57
C LYS A 186 7.24 -11.29 -10.09
N PHE A 187 6.15 -10.89 -10.76
CA PHE A 187 6.02 -10.73 -12.20
C PHE A 187 5.90 -9.24 -12.55
N PRO A 188 7.01 -8.55 -12.89
CA PRO A 188 7.01 -7.08 -13.05
C PRO A 188 6.13 -6.58 -14.19
N PHE A 189 5.89 -7.41 -15.22
CA PHE A 189 5.01 -7.07 -16.33
C PHE A 189 3.56 -6.96 -15.85
N ASP A 190 3.05 -8.02 -15.22
CA ASP A 190 1.71 -8.06 -14.64
C ASP A 190 1.51 -6.96 -13.62
N TRP A 191 2.48 -6.79 -12.71
CA TRP A 191 2.41 -5.74 -11.70
C TRP A 191 2.30 -4.34 -12.31
N ARG A 192 3.10 -4.06 -13.33
CA ARG A 192 3.06 -2.77 -14.04
C ARG A 192 1.72 -2.55 -14.75
N THR A 193 1.12 -3.60 -15.30
CA THR A 193 -0.22 -3.55 -15.89
C THR A 193 -1.27 -3.17 -14.85
N ILE A 194 -1.25 -3.80 -13.67
CA ILE A 194 -2.16 -3.48 -12.55
C ILE A 194 -1.97 -2.03 -12.10
N GLN A 195 -0.72 -1.58 -11.93
CA GLN A 195 -0.42 -0.20 -11.53
C GLN A 195 -0.91 0.84 -12.55
N ARG A 196 -0.78 0.55 -13.84
CA ARG A 196 -1.32 1.40 -14.90
C ARG A 196 -2.84 1.50 -14.80
N HIS A 197 -3.56 0.38 -14.69
CA HIS A 197 -5.02 0.39 -14.54
C HIS A 197 -5.46 1.13 -13.28
N ALA A 198 -4.73 0.99 -12.17
CA ALA A 198 -4.97 1.73 -10.94
C ALA A 198 -4.82 3.24 -11.13
N MET A 199 -3.74 3.69 -11.77
CA MET A 199 -3.52 5.12 -12.00
C MET A 199 -4.49 5.71 -13.02
N GLU A 200 -4.93 4.93 -14.01
CA GLU A 200 -5.88 5.38 -15.04
C GLU A 200 -7.32 5.50 -14.55
N SER A 201 -7.71 4.74 -13.52
CA SER A 201 -9.08 4.75 -12.98
C SER A 201 -9.43 6.02 -12.19
N VAL A 202 -8.46 6.86 -11.86
CA VAL A 202 -8.64 8.07 -11.03
C VAL A 202 -8.06 9.35 -11.66
N ARG A 203 -7.85 9.34 -12.98
CA ARG A 203 -7.40 10.51 -13.75
C ARG A 203 -8.48 11.58 -13.89
#